data_AF-A0A946SX09-F1
#
_entry.id   AF-A0A946SX09-F1
#
_cell.length_a   1.000
_cell.length_b   1.000
_cell.length_c   1.000
_cell.angle_alpha   90.00
_cell.angle_beta   90.00
_cell.angle_gamma   90.00
#
_symmetry.space_group_name_H-M   'P 1'
#
loop_
_entity.id
_entity.type
_entity.pdbx_description
1 polymer ?
#
loop_
_entity_poly.entity_id
_entity_poly.type
_entity_poly.pdbx_seq_one_letter_code
_entity_poly.pdbx_strand_id
1 'polypeptide(L)'
;MNPNEFWGNTFKENILVSESFFIKNNLEWEHTRFVASMIHNVNCSKKSQMVKPENLIQLPQDKVKKLKPKTTKEEFESYAKLVNSKLNKK
;
A
#
# COMPACT_ATOMS: atom_id res chain seq x y z
N MET A 1 1.92 -5.86 -21.20
CA MET A 1 1.35 -4.68 -21.89
C MET A 1 1.60 -4.86 -23.37
N ASN A 2 0.59 -4.66 -24.21
CA ASN A 2 0.78 -4.71 -25.66
C ASN A 2 1.51 -3.42 -26.11
N PRO A 3 2.51 -3.48 -27.01
CA PRO A 3 3.17 -2.28 -27.53
C PRO A 3 2.22 -1.23 -28.12
N ASN A 4 1.12 -1.65 -28.75
CA ASN A 4 0.13 -0.73 -29.33
C ASN A 4 -0.64 0.04 -28.25
N GLU A 5 -0.92 -0.59 -27.10
CA GLU A 5 -1.55 0.07 -25.95
C GLU A 5 -0.58 1.07 -25.29
N PHE A 6 0.71 0.73 -25.21
CA PHE A 6 1.72 1.62 -24.64
C PHE A 6 1.83 2.95 -25.40
N TRP A 7 1.89 2.88 -26.74
CA TRP A 7 1.98 4.07 -27.58
C TRP A 7 0.65 4.82 -27.74
N GLY A 8 -0.48 4.17 -27.46
CA GLY A 8 -1.80 4.80 -27.44
C GLY A 8 -2.11 5.59 -26.15
N ASN A 9 -1.42 5.28 -25.05
CA ASN A 9 -1.61 5.91 -23.76
C ASN A 9 -0.81 7.21 -23.60
N THR A 10 -1.30 8.09 -22.74
CA THR A 10 -0.52 9.21 -22.21
C THR A 10 0.56 8.72 -21.24
N PHE A 11 1.61 9.52 -21.03
CA PHE A 11 2.66 9.20 -20.05
C PHE A 11 2.10 8.95 -18.65
N LYS A 12 1.09 9.71 -18.23
CA LYS A 12 0.46 9.54 -16.91
C LYS A 12 -0.26 8.19 -16.79
N GLU A 13 -0.96 7.77 -17.84
CA GLU A 13 -1.64 6.46 -17.86
C GLU A 13 -0.61 5.31 -17.82
N ASN A 14 0.49 5.44 -18.56
CA ASN A 14 1.56 4.44 -18.52
C ASN A 14 2.21 4.34 -17.12
N ILE A 15 2.40 5.46 -16.42
CA ILE A 15 2.83 5.46 -15.02
C ILE A 15 1.81 4.70 -14.14
N LEU A 16 0.53 5.03 -14.24
CA LEU A 16 -0.52 4.36 -13.45
C LEU A 16 -0.58 2.84 -13.73
N VAL A 17 -0.40 2.43 -14.99
CA VAL A 17 -0.33 1.01 -15.36
C VAL A 17 0.88 0.36 -14.69
N SER A 18 2.05 1.00 -14.71
CA SER A 18 3.24 0.48 -14.03
C SER A 18 3.03 0.36 -12.51
N GLU A 19 2.43 1.37 -11.88
CA GLU A 19 2.09 1.35 -10.45
C GLU A 19 1.13 0.20 -10.13
N SER A 20 0.10 0.01 -10.95
CA SER A 20 -0.87 -1.08 -10.78
C SER A 20 -0.20 -2.46 -10.86
N PHE A 21 0.80 -2.62 -11.73
CA PHE A 21 1.58 -3.84 -11.85
C PHE A 21 2.40 -4.11 -10.59
N PHE A 22 3.12 -3.10 -10.09
CA PHE A 22 3.87 -3.24 -8.84
C PHE A 22 2.97 -3.57 -7.65
N ILE A 23 1.79 -2.94 -7.55
CA ILE A 23 0.82 -3.21 -6.50
C ILE A 23 0.34 -4.67 -6.56
N LYS A 24 -0.03 -5.16 -7.75
CA LYS A 24 -0.47 -6.56 -7.93
C LYS A 24 0.63 -7.55 -7.54
N ASN A 25 1.85 -7.35 -8.03
CA ASN A 25 2.98 -8.21 -7.68
C ASN A 25 3.24 -8.20 -6.16
N ASN A 26 3.21 -7.03 -5.53
CA ASN A 26 3.40 -6.94 -4.08
C ASN A 26 2.31 -7.68 -3.30
N LEU A 27 1.05 -7.60 -3.75
CA LEU A 27 -0.07 -8.32 -3.16
C LEU A 27 0.09 -9.85 -3.30
N GLU A 28 0.58 -10.32 -4.46
CA GLU A 28 0.88 -11.74 -4.68
C GLU A 28 2.00 -12.25 -3.75
N TRP A 29 3.05 -11.44 -3.55
CA TRP A 29 4.11 -11.75 -2.58
C TRP A 29 3.59 -11.79 -1.15
N GLU A 30 2.71 -10.87 -0.76
CA GLU A 30 2.06 -10.89 0.55
C GLU A 30 1.19 -12.12 0.75
N HIS A 31 0.39 -12.49 -0.26
CA HIS A 31 -0.42 -13.70 -0.24
C HIS A 31 0.46 -14.95 -0.08
N THR A 32 1.52 -15.07 -0.89
CA THR A 32 2.47 -16.18 -0.82
C THR A 32 3.14 -16.28 0.55
N ARG A 33 3.58 -15.14 1.09
CA ARG A 33 4.16 -15.04 2.44
C ARG A 33 3.19 -15.50 3.52
N PHE A 34 1.92 -15.11 3.41
CA PHE A 34 0.89 -15.52 4.35
C PHE A 34 0.67 -17.03 4.32
N VAL A 35 0.51 -17.61 3.13
CA VAL A 35 0.36 -19.07 2.95
C VAL A 35 1.57 -19.84 3.49
N ALA A 36 2.79 -19.39 3.18
CA ALA A 36 4.01 -20.00 3.70
C ALA A 36 4.06 -19.98 5.24
N SER A 37 3.64 -18.88 5.86
CA SER A 37 3.58 -18.77 7.32
C SER A 37 2.53 -19.68 7.94
N MET A 38 1.38 -19.88 7.28
CA MET A 38 0.36 -20.84 7.74
C MET A 38 0.91 -22.26 7.72
N ILE A 39 1.54 -22.66 6.62
CA ILE A 39 2.14 -24.00 6.48
C ILE A 39 3.21 -24.22 7.55
N HIS A 40 4.09 -23.24 7.78
CA HIS A 40 5.10 -23.32 8.83
C HIS A 40 4.46 -23.44 10.22
N ASN A 41 3.48 -22.60 10.53
CA ASN A 41 2.89 -22.50 11.86
C ASN A 41 2.01 -23.72 12.22
N VAL A 42 1.38 -24.37 11.23
CA VAL A 42 0.65 -25.64 11.45
C VAL A 42 1.58 -26.76 11.92
N ASN A 43 2.84 -26.75 11.47
CA ASN A 43 3.84 -27.75 11.88
C ASN A 43 4.50 -27.44 13.23
N CYS A 44 4.23 -26.28 13.85
CA CYS A 44 4.84 -25.88 15.11
C CYS A 44 4.07 -26.46 16.31
N SER A 45 4.77 -27.10 17.25
CA SER A 45 4.14 -27.63 18.47
C SER A 45 3.96 -26.58 19.57
N LYS A 46 4.78 -25.51 19.57
CA LYS A 46 4.72 -24.44 20.57
C LYS A 46 4.45 -23.09 19.92
N LYS A 47 3.65 -22.26 20.59
CA LYS A 47 3.35 -20.89 20.13
C LYS A 47 4.61 -20.02 19.97
N SER A 48 5.64 -20.25 20.78
CA SER A 48 6.93 -19.53 20.67
C SER A 48 7.69 -19.81 19.37
N GLN A 49 7.38 -20.92 18.70
CA GLN A 49 7.97 -21.29 17.40
C GLN A 49 7.17 -20.72 16.23
N MET A 50 5.95 -20.22 16.47
CA MET A 50 5.13 -19.62 15.43
C MET A 50 5.72 -18.28 15.00
N VAL A 51 5.82 -18.08 13.69
CA VAL A 51 6.43 -16.90 13.09
C VAL A 51 5.35 -16.06 12.41
N LYS A 52 5.41 -14.74 12.59
CA LYS A 52 4.56 -13.81 11.84
C LYS A 52 4.97 -13.79 10.37
N PRO A 53 4.04 -13.61 9.42
CA PRO A 53 4.35 -13.59 8.00
C PRO A 53 5.52 -12.63 7.66
N GLU A 54 5.49 -11.41 8.21
CA GLU A 54 6.49 -10.36 8.05
C GLU A 54 7.92 -10.77 8.47
N ASN A 55 8.02 -11.67 9.46
CA ASN A 55 9.30 -12.16 9.97
C ASN A 55 9.83 -13.37 9.20
N LEU A 56 8.94 -14.09 8.50
CA LEU A 56 9.32 -15.27 7.72
C LEU A 56 9.99 -14.87 6.41
N ILE A 57 9.38 -13.93 5.68
CA ILE A 57 9.90 -13.39 4.42
C ILE A 57 9.81 -11.87 4.48
N GLN A 58 10.96 -11.20 4.57
CA GLN A 58 11.03 -9.75 4.57
C GLN A 58 10.86 -9.22 3.14
N LEU A 59 9.86 -8.39 2.92
CA LEU A 59 9.60 -7.79 1.62
C LEU A 59 10.14 -6.35 1.57
N PRO A 60 10.57 -5.83 0.39
CA PRO A 60 11.10 -4.48 0.27
C PRO A 60 10.14 -3.39 0.77
N GLN A 61 8.83 -3.58 0.58
CA GLN A 61 7.80 -2.63 1.04
C GLN A 61 7.69 -2.54 2.56
N ASP A 62 8.15 -3.53 3.32
CA ASP A 62 8.10 -3.50 4.79
C ASP A 62 9.02 -2.41 5.36
N LYS A 63 10.04 -1.99 4.59
CA LYS A 63 10.96 -0.90 4.96
C LYS A 63 10.38 0.48 4.66
N VAL A 64 9.30 0.57 3.88
CA VAL A 64 8.68 1.84 3.54
C VAL A 64 7.92 2.33 4.77
N LYS A 65 8.39 3.44 5.35
CA LYS A 65 7.69 4.07 6.48
C LYS A 65 6.26 4.39 6.05
N LYS A 66 5.28 3.88 6.79
CA LYS A 66 3.87 4.26 6.62
C LYS A 66 3.80 5.79 6.62
N LEU A 67 3.20 6.35 5.57
CA LEU A 67 2.97 7.79 5.48
C LEU A 67 2.12 8.20 6.68
N LYS A 68 2.72 8.94 7.61
CA LYS A 68 1.95 9.58 8.67
C LYS A 68 1.12 10.70 8.02
N PRO A 69 -0.15 10.86 8.40
CA PRO A 69 -0.93 12.00 7.93
C PRO A 69 -0.17 13.29 8.28
N LYS A 70 -0.02 14.18 7.29
CA LYS A 70 0.77 15.41 7.44
C LYS A 70 0.12 16.39 8.41
N THR A 71 -1.19 16.32 8.56
CA THR A 71 -1.99 17.20 9.41
C THR A 71 -2.73 16.37 10.46
N THR A 72 -2.87 16.98 11.63
CA THR A 72 -3.76 16.53 12.69
C THR A 72 -5.21 16.80 12.32
N LYS A 73 -6.15 16.11 12.98
CA LYS A 73 -7.59 16.30 12.78
C LYS A 73 -8.02 17.75 12.99
N GLU A 74 -7.45 18.41 14.00
CA GLU A 74 -7.74 19.80 14.37
C GLU A 74 -7.27 20.79 13.28
N GLU A 75 -6.10 20.56 12.71
CA GLU A 75 -5.57 21.36 11.60
C GLU A 75 -6.41 21.19 10.32
N PHE A 76 -6.90 19.97 10.07
CA PHE A 76 -7.81 19.72 8.97
C PHE A 76 -9.15 20.45 9.13
N GLU A 77 -9.75 20.37 10.33
CA GLU A 77 -11.03 21.02 10.63
C GLU A 77 -10.94 22.55 10.59
N SER A 78 -9.84 23.12 11.10
CA SER A 78 -9.60 24.57 11.03
C SER A 78 -9.42 25.06 9.60
N TYR A 79 -8.69 24.31 8.77
CA TYR A 79 -8.54 24.60 7.35
C TYR A 79 -9.88 24.49 6.59
N ALA A 80 -10.67 23.45 6.86
CA ALA A 80 -11.99 23.27 6.25
C ALA A 80 -12.94 24.45 6.58
N LYS A 81 -12.94 24.93 7.84
CA LYS A 81 -13.70 26.12 8.24
C LYS A 81 -13.24 27.38 7.51
N LEU A 82 -11.92 27.58 7.37
CA LEU A 82 -11.36 28.71 6.62
C LEU A 82 -11.81 28.69 5.16
N VAL A 83 -11.70 27.55 4.48
CA VAL A 83 -12.10 27.39 3.07
C VAL A 83 -13.59 27.69 2.88
N ASN A 84 -14.45 27.12 3.73
CA ASN A 84 -15.90 27.36 3.66
C ASN A 84 -16.26 28.83 3.92
N SER A 85 -15.56 29.51 4.83
CA SER A 85 -15.79 30.95 5.08
C SER A 85 -15.37 31.85 3.91
N LYS A 86 -14.36 31.44 3.12
CA LYS A 86 -13.91 32.18 1.94
C LYS A 86 -14.79 31.92 0.71
N LEU A 87 -15.33 30.71 0.56
CA LEU A 87 -16.24 30.35 -0.53
C LEU A 87 -17.65 30.95 -0.40
N ASN A 88 -18.12 31.19 0.84
CA ASN A 88 -19.44 31.77 1.11
C ASN A 88 -19.48 33.30 1.15
N LYS A 89 -18.38 34.00 0.83
CA LYS A 89 -18.40 35.46 0.62
C LYS A 89 -18.93 35.76 -0.79
N LYS A 90 -20.25 35.96 -0.87
CA LYS A 90 -20.90 36.71 -1.95
C LYS A 90 -20.75 38.20 -1.69
#